data_AF-A0A0E4CYE5-F1
#
_entry.id   AF-A0A0E4CYE5-F1
#
_cell.length_a   1.000
_cell.length_b   1.000
_cell.length_c   1.000
_cell.angle_alpha   90.00
_cell.angle_beta   90.00
_cell.angle_gamma   90.00
#
_symmetry.space_group_name_H-M   'P 1'
#
loop_
_entity.id
_entity.type
_entity.pdbx_description
1 polymer ?
#
loop_
_entity_poly.entity_id
_entity_poly.type
_entity_poly.pdbx_seq_one_letter_code
_entity_poly.pdbx_strand_id
1 'polypeptide(L)'
;MYAKNRTHWDVAGARGSNICEKSNTMGRREVCGLNVYEKPNTLGRCEVCGPNVCEKPNTLGRCEVCGPNVCEKPNTLGSAEVGGPNVCEKPNTMGRREVCGPNVCEKPNTMGRREVCGPNVCEKPNTMGRREVCGPNVCEKPNTMGRREVCGPNVCKKPNTMRKRWACGPNVCEKPNTMGRREVCGPNVCEKPNTLGRCEVCGPNVCEKPNTLGRREAVGPNV
;
A
#
# COMPACT_ATOMS: atom_id res chain seq x y z
N MET A 1 -28.33 1.14 -18.13
CA MET A 1 -29.51 1.76 -17.49
C MET A 1 -29.02 2.67 -16.35
N TYR A 2 -29.42 3.93 -16.33
CA TYR A 2 -29.14 4.85 -15.21
C TYR A 2 -30.12 4.54 -14.07
N ALA A 3 -29.62 4.05 -12.93
CA ALA A 3 -30.43 3.89 -11.73
C ALA A 3 -29.99 4.94 -10.70
N LYS A 4 -30.75 6.03 -10.57
CA LYS A 4 -30.57 7.00 -9.49
C LYS A 4 -31.15 6.42 -8.21
N ASN A 5 -30.32 6.27 -7.18
CA ASN A 5 -30.67 5.88 -5.81
C ASN A 5 -31.40 4.53 -5.65
N ARG A 6 -30.65 3.42 -5.56
CA ARG A 6 -31.18 2.15 -5.07
C ARG A 6 -30.68 1.91 -3.64
N THR A 7 -31.55 2.10 -2.65
CA THR A 7 -31.34 1.64 -1.27
C THR A 7 -31.86 0.22 -1.16
N HIS A 8 -30.99 -0.77 -0.98
CA HIS A 8 -31.40 -2.15 -0.73
C HIS A 8 -30.92 -2.54 0.66
N TRP A 9 -31.84 -3.03 1.50
CA TRP A 9 -31.59 -3.34 2.92
C TRP A 9 -31.02 -4.74 3.16
N ASP A 10 -30.85 -5.53 2.09
CA ASP A 10 -30.19 -6.86 2.05
C ASP A 10 -29.40 -7.04 0.74
N VAL A 11 -28.73 -8.19 0.57
CA VAL A 11 -27.79 -8.56 -0.51
C VAL A 11 -28.01 -7.80 -1.82
N ALA A 12 -27.13 -6.83 -2.13
CA ALA A 12 -27.21 -6.06 -3.37
C ALA A 12 -26.25 -6.63 -4.42
N GLY A 13 -26.78 -7.34 -5.41
CA GLY A 13 -26.04 -7.85 -6.57
C GLY A 13 -26.20 -6.95 -7.79
N ALA A 14 -25.11 -6.44 -8.35
CA ALA A 14 -25.08 -5.78 -9.66
C ALA A 14 -24.22 -6.62 -10.62
N ARG A 15 -24.84 -7.11 -11.71
CA ARG A 15 -24.16 -7.83 -12.79
C ARG A 15 -24.27 -7.03 -14.08
N GLY A 16 -23.24 -7.09 -14.93
CA GLY A 16 -23.22 -6.39 -16.23
C GLY A 16 -22.61 -4.98 -16.12
N SER A 17 -23.04 -4.08 -16.99
CA SER A 17 -22.52 -2.70 -17.02
C SER A 17 -23.46 -1.72 -16.34
N ASN A 18 -23.06 -1.18 -15.19
CA ASN A 18 -23.91 -0.28 -14.39
C ASN A 18 -23.20 1.05 -14.10
N ILE A 19 -24.00 2.13 -14.11
CA ILE A 19 -23.60 3.42 -13.56
C ILE A 19 -24.55 3.69 -12.40
N CYS A 20 -24.01 3.87 -11.20
CA CYS A 20 -24.83 4.15 -10.03
C CYS A 20 -24.23 5.29 -9.21
N GLU A 21 -25.09 6.27 -8.93
CA GLU A 21 -24.81 7.35 -7.99
C GLU A 21 -25.43 6.96 -6.64
N LYS A 22 -24.64 7.07 -5.56
CA LYS A 22 -25.08 6.96 -4.16
C LYS A 22 -25.91 5.70 -3.86
N SER A 23 -25.23 4.56 -3.79
CA SER A 23 -25.83 3.30 -3.32
C SER A 23 -25.43 3.01 -1.87
N ASN A 24 -26.41 2.74 -1.01
CA ASN A 24 -26.17 2.25 0.35
C ASN A 24 -26.55 0.77 0.41
N THR A 25 -25.66 -0.06 0.96
CA THR A 25 -25.90 -1.49 1.16
C THR A 25 -25.55 -1.88 2.59
N MET A 26 -26.43 -2.64 3.23
CA MET A 26 -26.17 -3.33 4.50
C MET A 26 -26.00 -4.83 4.22
N GLY A 27 -25.09 -5.50 4.92
CA GLY A 27 -24.80 -6.91 4.70
C GLY A 27 -23.78 -7.13 3.59
N ARG A 28 -24.19 -7.76 2.47
CA ARG A 28 -23.29 -8.14 1.37
C ARG A 28 -23.62 -7.36 0.09
N ARG A 29 -22.59 -6.81 -0.56
CA ARG A 29 -22.66 -6.17 -1.88
C ARG A 29 -21.77 -6.95 -2.83
N GLU A 30 -22.34 -7.43 -3.92
CA GLU A 30 -21.59 -8.10 -4.99
C GLU A 30 -21.73 -7.29 -6.28
N VAL A 31 -20.61 -6.89 -6.85
CA VAL A 31 -20.55 -6.17 -8.12
C VAL A 31 -19.70 -6.97 -9.07
N CYS A 32 -20.23 -7.27 -10.25
CA CYS A 32 -19.48 -7.96 -11.29
C CYS A 32 -19.72 -7.32 -12.67
N GLY A 33 -18.64 -7.10 -13.41
CA GLY A 33 -18.68 -6.49 -14.75
C GLY A 33 -18.05 -5.10 -14.81
N LEU A 34 -18.45 -4.31 -15.80
CA LEU A 34 -17.95 -2.96 -16.05
C LEU A 34 -18.80 -1.91 -15.34
N ASN A 35 -18.39 -1.45 -14.16
CA ASN A 35 -19.23 -0.52 -13.40
C ASN A 35 -18.53 0.78 -13.01
N VAL A 36 -19.34 1.84 -12.94
CA VAL A 36 -18.95 3.16 -12.45
C VAL A 36 -19.83 3.51 -11.26
N TYR A 37 -19.21 3.74 -10.11
CA TYR A 37 -19.90 4.10 -8.88
C TYR A 37 -19.42 5.44 -8.34
N GLU A 38 -20.37 6.30 -7.97
CA GLU A 38 -20.09 7.49 -7.20
C GLU A 38 -20.63 7.33 -5.77
N LYS A 39 -19.76 7.45 -4.77
CA LYS A 39 -20.09 7.39 -3.34
C LYS A 39 -20.91 6.16 -2.91
N PRO A 40 -20.51 4.92 -3.29
CA PRO A 40 -21.16 3.74 -2.72
C PRO A 40 -20.76 3.59 -1.25
N ASN A 41 -21.74 3.37 -0.37
CA ASN A 41 -21.50 3.02 1.03
C ASN A 41 -21.90 1.56 1.27
N THR A 42 -21.04 0.81 1.94
CA THR A 42 -21.33 -0.58 2.34
C THR A 42 -21.02 -0.77 3.81
N LEU A 43 -22.02 -1.22 4.56
CA LEU A 43 -21.88 -1.72 5.92
C LEU A 43 -21.90 -3.24 5.88
N GLY A 44 -20.73 -3.86 5.99
CA GLY A 44 -20.53 -5.30 5.86
C GLY A 44 -19.50 -5.65 4.80
N ARG A 45 -19.84 -6.56 3.89
CA ARG A 45 -18.92 -7.10 2.87
C ARG A 45 -19.22 -6.51 1.50
N CYS A 46 -18.22 -5.95 0.84
CA CYS A 46 -18.27 -5.51 -0.56
C CYS A 46 -17.30 -6.35 -1.39
N GLU A 47 -17.82 -7.09 -2.36
CA GLU A 47 -17.03 -7.82 -3.36
C GLU A 47 -17.22 -7.15 -4.72
N VAL A 48 -16.12 -6.80 -5.36
CA VAL A 48 -16.09 -6.15 -6.66
C VAL A 48 -15.23 -6.99 -7.59
N CYS A 49 -15.82 -7.47 -8.67
CA CYS A 49 -15.21 -8.37 -9.63
C CYS A 49 -15.24 -7.76 -11.05
N GLY A 50 -14.11 -7.75 -11.74
CA GLY A 50 -13.99 -7.16 -13.08
C GLY A 50 -13.64 -5.66 -13.07
N PRO A 51 -13.66 -5.00 -14.25
CA PRO A 51 -13.18 -3.64 -14.37
C PRO A 51 -14.13 -2.60 -13.75
N ASN A 52 -13.66 -1.85 -12.77
CA ASN A 52 -14.51 -0.88 -12.07
C ASN A 52 -13.84 0.49 -11.92
N VAL A 53 -14.67 1.53 -11.84
CA VAL A 53 -14.27 2.88 -11.49
C VAL A 53 -15.15 3.34 -10.32
N CYS A 54 -14.53 3.67 -9.18
CA CYS A 54 -15.27 4.14 -8.01
C CYS A 54 -14.71 5.46 -7.51
N GLU A 55 -15.60 6.44 -7.31
CA GLU A 55 -15.27 7.68 -6.61
C GLU A 55 -15.80 7.62 -5.18
N LYS A 56 -14.93 7.87 -4.19
CA LYS A 56 -15.26 7.96 -2.77
C LYS A 56 -16.08 6.77 -2.22
N PRO A 57 -15.74 5.50 -2.52
CA PRO A 57 -16.41 4.38 -1.88
C PRO A 57 -16.09 4.35 -0.37
N ASN A 58 -17.09 4.07 0.45
CA ASN A 58 -16.92 3.92 1.89
C ASN A 58 -17.37 2.52 2.32
N THR A 59 -16.48 1.79 2.98
CA THR A 59 -16.78 0.44 3.47
C THR A 59 -16.46 0.33 4.95
N LEU A 60 -17.48 -0.01 5.74
CA LEU A 60 -17.32 -0.43 7.12
C LEU A 60 -17.45 -1.95 7.16
N GLY A 61 -16.32 -2.66 7.24
CA GLY A 61 -16.25 -4.12 7.16
C GLY A 61 -15.15 -4.59 6.20
N ARG A 62 -15.48 -5.51 5.28
CA ARG A 62 -14.53 -6.11 4.33
C ARG A 62 -14.81 -5.63 2.91
N CYS A 63 -13.79 -5.11 2.23
CA CYS A 63 -13.84 -4.76 0.82
C CYS A 63 -12.85 -5.65 0.06
N GLU A 64 -13.33 -6.40 -0.91
CA GLU A 64 -12.55 -7.25 -1.80
C GLU A 64 -12.74 -6.76 -3.23
N VAL A 65 -11.64 -6.45 -3.89
CA VAL A 65 -11.63 -6.04 -5.29
C VAL A 65 -10.75 -7.01 -6.07
N CYS A 66 -11.31 -7.66 -7.09
CA CYS A 66 -10.61 -8.58 -7.97
C CYS A 66 -10.73 -8.11 -9.42
N GLY A 67 -9.60 -7.81 -10.05
CA GLY A 67 -9.50 -7.36 -11.43
C GLY A 67 -9.07 -5.91 -11.57
N PRO A 68 -9.04 -5.37 -12.81
CA PRO A 68 -8.66 -4.00 -13.09
C PRO A 68 -9.55 -3.02 -12.31
N ASN A 69 -8.98 -2.07 -11.57
CA ASN A 69 -9.82 -1.10 -10.87
C ASN A 69 -9.15 0.27 -10.76
N VAL A 70 -9.98 1.31 -10.83
CA VAL A 70 -9.57 2.69 -10.59
C VAL A 70 -10.43 3.24 -9.46
N CYS A 71 -9.81 3.67 -8.37
CA CYS A 71 -10.54 4.23 -7.23
C CYS A 71 -9.95 5.56 -6.78
N GLU A 72 -10.82 6.56 -6.61
CA GLU A 72 -10.45 7.82 -5.98
C GLU A 72 -10.99 7.87 -4.56
N LYS A 73 -10.12 8.17 -3.59
CA LYS A 73 -10.45 8.37 -2.17
C LYS A 73 -11.29 7.23 -1.54
N PRO A 74 -10.97 5.94 -1.76
CA PRO A 74 -11.67 4.88 -1.04
C PRO A 74 -11.36 4.96 0.45
N ASN A 75 -12.39 4.83 1.27
CA ASN A 75 -12.28 4.78 2.72
C ASN A 75 -12.75 3.42 3.24
N THR A 76 -11.89 2.72 3.97
CA THR A 76 -12.23 1.41 4.54
C THR A 76 -11.90 1.38 6.02
N LEU A 77 -12.88 1.06 6.84
CA LEU A 77 -12.70 0.70 8.25
C LEU A 77 -12.94 -0.80 8.37
N GLY A 78 -11.86 -1.55 8.60
CA GLY A 78 -11.85 -3.02 8.59
C GLY A 78 -10.74 -3.56 7.69
N SER A 79 -11.10 -4.35 6.67
CA SER A 79 -10.14 -5.00 5.77
C SER A 79 -10.40 -4.64 4.32
N ALA A 80 -9.35 -4.26 3.59
CA ALA A 80 -9.37 -4.00 2.15
C ALA A 80 -8.38 -4.94 1.45
N GLU A 81 -8.89 -5.80 0.58
CA GLU A 81 -8.11 -6.75 -0.22
C GLU A 81 -8.26 -6.39 -1.69
N VAL A 82 -7.14 -6.17 -2.38
CA VAL A 82 -7.15 -5.81 -3.80
C VAL A 82 -6.27 -6.79 -4.57
N GLY A 83 -6.88 -7.57 -5.45
CA GLY A 83 -6.22 -8.50 -6.36
C GLY A 83 -6.28 -8.01 -7.81
N GLY A 84 -5.14 -8.04 -8.50
CA GLY A 84 -5.00 -7.65 -9.90
C GLY A 84 -4.54 -6.20 -10.10
N PRO A 85 -4.50 -5.73 -11.36
CA PRO A 85 -4.05 -4.38 -11.70
C PRO A 85 -4.93 -3.31 -11.06
N ASN A 86 -4.36 -2.39 -10.29
CA ASN A 86 -5.18 -1.36 -9.64
C ASN A 86 -4.49 0.00 -9.59
N VAL A 87 -5.27 1.06 -9.77
CA VAL A 87 -4.87 2.46 -9.62
C VAL A 87 -5.73 3.08 -8.52
N CYS A 88 -5.08 3.63 -7.48
CA CYS A 88 -5.79 4.25 -6.37
C CYS A 88 -5.20 5.60 -5.99
N GLU A 89 -6.02 6.63 -5.93
CA GLU A 89 -5.65 7.92 -5.38
C GLU A 89 -6.19 8.07 -3.95
N LYS A 90 -5.32 8.47 -3.00
CA LYS A 90 -5.67 8.78 -1.60
C LYS A 90 -6.52 7.71 -0.89
N PRO A 91 -6.23 6.40 -1.01
CA PRO A 91 -6.96 5.41 -0.22
C PRO A 91 -6.65 5.58 1.27
N ASN A 92 -7.68 5.52 2.09
CA ASN A 92 -7.57 5.53 3.55
C ASN A 92 -8.07 4.21 4.12
N THR A 93 -7.24 3.53 4.90
CA THR A 93 -7.61 2.27 5.55
C THR A 93 -7.28 2.30 7.03
N MET A 94 -8.28 2.05 7.87
CA MET A 94 -8.11 1.75 9.28
C MET A 94 -8.33 0.25 9.48
N GLY A 95 -7.26 -0.49 9.75
CA GLY A 95 -7.25 -1.95 9.86
C GLY A 95 -6.21 -2.59 8.94
N ARG A 96 -6.63 -3.53 8.08
CA ARG A 96 -5.74 -4.27 7.17
C ARG A 96 -5.96 -3.86 5.73
N ARG A 97 -4.86 -3.64 5.00
CA ARG A 97 -4.87 -3.42 3.56
C ARG A 97 -3.90 -4.39 2.89
N GLU A 98 -4.41 -5.24 2.01
CA GLU A 98 -3.61 -6.12 1.15
C GLU A 98 -3.75 -5.72 -0.31
N VAL A 99 -2.65 -5.82 -1.02
CA VAL A 99 -2.61 -5.69 -2.47
C VAL A 99 -1.80 -6.84 -3.04
N CYS A 100 -2.41 -7.59 -3.95
CA CYS A 100 -1.78 -8.68 -4.68
C CYS A 100 -1.83 -8.36 -6.18
N GLY A 101 -0.67 -8.20 -6.81
CA GLY A 101 -0.54 -7.86 -8.23
C GLY A 101 -0.06 -6.43 -8.47
N PRO A 102 -0.03 -5.99 -9.75
CA PRO A 102 0.44 -4.67 -10.14
C PRO A 102 -0.41 -3.56 -9.53
N ASN A 103 0.20 -2.61 -8.83
CA ASN A 103 -0.54 -1.50 -8.24
C ASN A 103 0.20 -0.16 -8.36
N VAL A 104 -0.55 0.88 -8.73
CA VAL A 104 -0.11 2.27 -8.69
C VAL A 104 -0.96 3.01 -7.66
N CYS A 105 -0.33 3.67 -6.71
CA CYS A 105 -1.06 4.35 -5.67
C CYS A 105 -0.44 5.66 -5.21
N GLU A 106 -1.23 6.73 -5.20
CA GLU A 106 -0.82 8.03 -4.72
C GLU A 106 -1.39 8.30 -3.32
N LYS A 107 -0.54 8.75 -2.39
CA LYS A 107 -0.90 9.17 -1.03
C LYS A 107 -1.77 8.16 -0.24
N PRO A 108 -1.49 6.84 -0.24
CA PRO A 108 -2.22 5.93 0.62
C PRO A 108 -1.93 6.23 2.09
N ASN A 109 -2.97 6.23 2.91
CA ASN A 109 -2.88 6.28 4.35
C ASN A 109 -3.38 4.97 4.95
N THR A 110 -2.58 4.34 5.80
CA THR A 110 -2.98 3.11 6.50
C THR A 110 -2.64 3.20 7.97
N MET A 111 -3.64 3.04 8.83
CA MET A 111 -3.47 2.81 10.27
C MET A 111 -3.74 1.33 10.54
N GLY A 112 -2.69 0.59 10.91
CA GLY A 112 -2.73 -0.87 11.08
C GLY A 112 -1.69 -1.57 10.19
N ARG A 113 -2.13 -2.49 9.35
CA ARG A 113 -1.24 -3.33 8.52
C ARG A 113 -1.46 -3.07 7.04
N ARG A 114 -0.37 -2.84 6.31
CA ARG A 114 -0.34 -2.73 4.85
C ARG A 114 0.59 -3.80 4.28
N GLU A 115 0.06 -4.71 3.49
CA GLU A 115 0.80 -5.71 2.74
C GLU A 115 0.69 -5.45 1.25
N VAL A 116 1.79 -5.66 0.53
CA VAL A 116 1.81 -5.62 -0.92
C VAL A 116 2.65 -6.77 -1.44
N CYS A 117 2.06 -7.58 -2.31
CA CYS A 117 2.71 -8.69 -2.99
C CYS A 117 2.63 -8.44 -4.51
N GLY A 118 3.78 -8.28 -5.16
CA GLY A 118 3.90 -7.99 -6.58
C GLY A 118 4.41 -6.57 -6.90
N PRO A 119 4.46 -6.21 -8.19
CA PRO A 119 4.97 -4.91 -8.63
C PRO A 119 4.15 -3.74 -8.07
N ASN A 120 4.80 -2.78 -7.43
CA ASN A 120 4.11 -1.63 -6.86
C ASN A 120 4.86 -0.32 -7.07
N VAL A 121 4.14 0.69 -7.54
CA VAL A 121 4.58 2.08 -7.62
C VAL A 121 3.74 2.89 -6.66
N CYS A 122 4.38 3.62 -5.74
CA CYS A 122 3.65 4.36 -4.73
C CYS A 122 4.30 5.69 -4.36
N GLU A 123 3.53 6.76 -4.43
CA GLU A 123 3.97 8.09 -4.03
C GLU A 123 3.39 8.46 -2.66
N LYS A 124 4.23 8.98 -1.76
CA LYS A 124 3.88 9.49 -0.43
C LYS A 124 2.99 8.55 0.42
N PRO A 125 3.27 7.23 0.50
CA PRO A 125 2.53 6.38 1.41
C PRO A 125 2.82 6.77 2.86
N ASN A 126 1.77 6.85 3.67
CA ASN A 126 1.86 6.97 5.11
C ASN A 126 1.33 5.69 5.76
N THR A 127 2.11 5.10 6.65
CA THR A 127 1.68 3.91 7.41
C THR A 127 2.02 4.06 8.87
N MET A 128 0.99 3.97 9.73
CA MET A 128 1.15 3.84 11.17
C MET A 128 0.88 2.38 11.55
N GLY A 129 1.91 1.66 11.96
CA GLY A 129 1.86 0.22 12.21
C GLY A 129 2.87 -0.56 11.38
N ARG A 130 2.42 -1.53 10.58
CA ARG A 130 3.29 -2.43 9.80
C ARG A 130 3.07 -2.26 8.30
N ARG A 131 4.16 -2.08 7.56
CA ARG A 131 4.21 -2.05 6.10
C ARG A 131 5.12 -3.16 5.61
N GLU A 132 4.57 -4.11 4.88
CA GLU A 132 5.30 -5.18 4.19
C GLU A 132 5.16 -5.03 2.69
N VAL A 133 6.26 -5.27 1.98
CA VAL A 133 6.26 -5.35 0.53
C VAL A 133 7.12 -6.52 0.08
N CYS A 134 6.55 -7.39 -0.73
CA CYS A 134 7.21 -8.52 -1.35
C CYS A 134 7.14 -8.37 -2.87
N GLY A 135 8.28 -8.25 -3.54
CA GLY A 135 8.39 -8.04 -4.98
C GLY A 135 8.92 -6.65 -5.36
N PRO A 136 8.98 -6.34 -6.67
CA PRO A 136 9.51 -5.08 -7.17
C PRO A 136 8.73 -3.87 -6.65
N ASN A 137 9.42 -2.91 -6.04
CA ASN A 137 8.78 -1.72 -5.47
C ASN A 137 9.52 -0.43 -5.81
N VAL A 138 8.80 0.53 -6.36
CA VAL A 138 9.26 1.91 -6.54
C VAL A 138 8.45 2.80 -5.62
N CYS A 139 9.10 3.56 -4.75
CA CYS A 139 8.39 4.39 -3.80
C CYS A 139 9.05 5.74 -3.54
N GLU A 140 8.27 6.81 -3.63
CA GLU A 140 8.72 8.15 -3.31
C GLU A 140 8.15 8.61 -1.97
N LYS A 141 9.01 9.16 -1.10
CA LYS A 141 8.66 9.75 0.19
C LYS A 141 7.77 8.85 1.08
N PRO A 142 8.05 7.54 1.23
CA PRO A 142 7.30 6.74 2.19
C PRO A 142 7.58 7.18 3.62
N ASN A 143 6.53 7.35 4.41
CA ASN A 143 6.61 7.55 5.84
C ASN A 143 6.04 6.33 6.57
N THR A 144 6.81 5.75 7.49
CA THR A 144 6.35 4.60 8.28
C THR A 144 6.68 4.80 9.75
N MET A 145 5.64 4.86 10.58
CA MET A 145 5.73 4.83 12.03
C MET A 145 5.51 3.40 12.51
N GLY A 146 6.58 2.64 12.73
CA GLY A 146 6.51 1.25 13.17
C GLY A 146 7.48 0.33 12.44
N ARG A 147 6.96 -0.65 11.70
CA ARG A 147 7.80 -1.64 11.01
C ARG A 147 7.64 -1.52 9.51
N ARG A 148 8.75 -1.32 8.81
CA ARG A 148 8.83 -1.38 7.35
C ARG A 148 9.69 -2.55 6.94
N GLU A 149 9.11 -3.51 6.25
CA GLU A 149 9.77 -4.72 5.75
C GLU A 149 9.62 -4.78 4.24
N VAL A 150 10.73 -5.01 3.53
CA VAL A 150 10.73 -5.12 2.07
C VAL A 150 11.58 -6.31 1.64
N CYS A 151 10.98 -7.23 0.90
CA CYS A 151 11.65 -8.36 0.25
C CYS A 151 11.61 -8.18 -1.26
N GLY A 152 12.77 -8.19 -1.91
CA GLY A 152 12.92 -8.06 -3.35
C GLY A 152 13.46 -6.71 -3.81
N PRO A 153 13.54 -6.48 -5.14
CA PRO A 153 14.09 -5.26 -5.71
C PRO A 153 13.31 -4.02 -5.27
N ASN A 154 14.02 -3.03 -4.72
CA ASN A 154 13.36 -1.84 -4.19
C ASN A 154 14.14 -0.56 -4.47
N VAL A 155 13.44 0.40 -5.08
CA VAL A 155 13.94 1.77 -5.31
C VAL A 155 13.12 2.72 -4.45
N CYS A 156 13.78 3.46 -3.56
CA CYS A 156 13.12 4.38 -2.65
C CYS A 156 13.78 5.76 -2.60
N LYS A 157 13.01 6.82 -2.82
CA LYS A 157 13.49 8.19 -2.62
C LYS A 157 12.95 8.76 -1.32
N LYS A 158 13.82 9.33 -0.48
CA LYS A 158 13.52 9.98 0.79
C LYS A 158 12.61 9.15 1.72
N PRO A 159 12.88 7.85 1.96
CA PRO A 159 12.08 7.10 2.91
C PRO A 159 12.36 7.56 4.35
N ASN A 160 11.30 7.78 5.12
CA ASN A 160 11.37 8.03 6.55
C ASN A 160 10.78 6.83 7.31
N THR A 161 11.54 6.27 8.24
CA THR A 161 11.06 5.16 9.07
C THR A 161 11.43 5.37 10.52
N MET A 162 10.44 5.28 11.40
CA MET A 162 10.62 5.30 12.84
C MET A 162 10.43 3.87 13.36
N ARG A 163 11.26 3.45 14.31
CA ARG A 163 11.35 2.14 14.96
C ARG A 163 12.14 1.07 14.20
N LYS A 164 11.63 0.49 13.10
CA LYS A 164 12.35 -0.59 12.39
C LYS A 164 12.17 -0.54 10.88
N ARG A 165 13.30 -0.53 10.15
CA ARG A 165 13.39 -0.75 8.71
C ARG A 165 14.20 -2.01 8.44
N TRP A 166 13.63 -2.96 7.72
CA TRP A 166 14.32 -4.14 7.24
C TRP A 166 14.13 -4.27 5.73
N ALA A 167 15.20 -4.60 5.01
CA ALA A 167 15.15 -4.83 3.58
C ALA A 167 16.02 -6.03 3.20
N CYS A 168 15.50 -6.89 2.34
CA CYS A 168 16.20 -8.06 1.79
C CYS A 168 16.12 -8.04 0.26
N GLY A 169 17.26 -8.23 -0.41
CA GLY A 169 17.39 -8.16 -1.87
C GLY A 169 18.01 -6.84 -2.36
N PRO A 170 18.05 -6.61 -3.69
CA PRO A 170 18.62 -5.41 -4.27
C PRO A 170 17.89 -4.13 -3.84
N ASN A 171 18.61 -3.19 -3.24
CA ASN A 171 18.05 -1.95 -2.72
C ASN A 171 18.79 -0.74 -3.25
N VAL A 172 18.05 0.24 -3.78
CA VAL A 172 18.56 1.58 -4.12
C VAL A 172 17.78 2.61 -3.33
N CYS A 173 18.45 3.37 -2.47
CA CYS A 173 17.80 4.38 -1.64
C CYS A 173 18.52 5.73 -1.70
N GLU A 174 17.76 6.78 -1.99
CA GLU A 174 18.25 8.16 -1.91
C GLU A 174 17.74 8.81 -0.61
N LYS A 175 18.65 9.38 0.19
CA LYS A 175 18.35 10.11 1.44
C LYS A 175 17.42 9.36 2.41
N PRO A 176 17.67 8.07 2.72
CA PRO A 176 16.86 7.38 3.72
C PRO A 176 17.11 7.94 5.11
N ASN A 177 16.05 8.21 5.85
CA ASN A 177 16.09 8.57 7.27
C ASN A 177 15.50 7.43 8.10
N THR A 178 16.24 6.92 9.07
CA THR A 178 15.77 5.89 9.98
C THR A 178 16.08 6.26 11.43
N MET A 179 15.06 6.34 12.28
CA MET A 179 15.23 6.41 13.72
C MET A 179 14.87 5.05 14.33
N GLY A 180 15.82 4.38 14.98
CA GLY A 180 15.69 3.03 15.48
C GLY A 180 16.64 2.07 14.77
N ARG A 181 16.11 0.94 14.28
CA ARG A 181 16.93 -0.11 13.66
C ARG A 181 16.75 -0.14 12.14
N ARG A 182 17.87 -0.10 11.42
CA ARG A 182 17.98 -0.31 9.97
C ARG A 182 18.76 -1.60 9.72
N GLU A 183 18.14 -2.55 9.03
CA GLU A 183 18.76 -3.79 8.57
C GLU A 183 18.65 -3.89 7.06
N VAL A 184 19.74 -4.27 6.40
CA VAL A 184 19.75 -4.57 4.97
C VAL A 184 20.52 -5.86 4.71
N CYS A 185 19.93 -6.78 3.96
CA CYS A 185 20.55 -8.01 3.50
C CYS A 185 20.51 -8.05 1.96
N GLY A 186 21.65 -8.26 1.31
CA GLY A 186 21.81 -8.25 -0.13
C GLY A 186 22.37 -6.92 -0.69
N PRO A 187 22.49 -6.81 -2.03
CA PRO A 187 23.08 -5.65 -2.67
C PRO A 187 22.37 -4.33 -2.31
N ASN A 188 23.12 -3.34 -1.85
CA ASN A 188 22.56 -2.07 -1.42
C ASN A 188 23.36 -0.88 -1.98
N VAL A 189 22.66 0.08 -2.59
CA VAL A 189 23.19 1.39 -2.99
C VAL A 189 22.42 2.45 -2.22
N CYS A 190 23.11 3.26 -1.43
CA CYS A 190 22.50 4.29 -0.60
C CYS A 190 23.25 5.61 -0.69
N GLU A 191 22.55 6.68 -1.08
CA GLU A 191 23.08 8.04 -1.06
C GLU A 191 22.56 8.79 0.18
N LYS A 192 23.47 9.41 0.94
CA LYS A 192 23.19 10.25 2.11
C LYS A 192 22.23 9.61 3.13
N PRO A 193 22.47 8.36 3.57
CA PRO A 193 21.63 7.77 4.61
C PRO A 193 21.86 8.46 5.95
N ASN A 194 20.76 8.75 6.65
CA ASN A 194 20.77 9.19 8.04
C ASN A 194 20.15 8.11 8.93
N THR A 195 20.89 7.61 9.90
CA THR A 195 20.40 6.62 10.86
C THR A 195 20.71 7.05 12.29
N LEU A 196 19.66 7.21 13.10
CA LEU A 196 19.78 7.40 14.55
C LEU A 196 19.41 6.07 15.23
N GLY A 197 20.41 5.33 15.69
CA GLY A 197 20.23 4.01 16.30
C GLY A 197 21.16 2.95 15.70
N ARG A 198 20.63 1.77 15.37
CA ARG A 198 21.42 0.64 14.88
C ARG A 198 21.29 0.48 13.38
N CYS A 199 22.40 0.35 12.68
CA CYS A 199 22.47 0.04 11.26
C CYS A 199 23.27 -1.25 11.04
N GLU A 200 22.66 -2.26 10.44
CA GLU A 200 23.32 -3.50 10.00
C GLU A 200 23.15 -3.68 8.51
N VAL A 201 24.25 -4.00 7.84
CA VAL A 201 24.26 -4.31 6.42
C VAL A 201 25.04 -5.61 6.19
N CYS A 202 24.43 -6.55 5.48
CA CYS A 202 25.05 -7.82 5.09
C CYS A 202 24.98 -7.95 3.56
N GLY A 203 26.12 -8.14 2.90
CA GLY A 203 26.25 -8.21 1.45
C GLY A 203 26.92 -6.98 0.83
N PRO A 204 27.03 -6.92 -0.51
CA PRO A 204 27.65 -5.80 -1.21
C PRO A 204 26.93 -4.49 -0.95
N ASN A 205 27.65 -3.45 -0.54
CA ASN A 205 27.05 -2.20 -0.16
C ASN A 205 27.89 -0.99 -0.62
N VAL A 206 27.26 -0.10 -1.37
CA VAL A 206 27.80 1.20 -1.79
C VAL A 206 27.04 2.28 -1.03
N CYS A 207 27.71 3.04 -0.19
CA CYS A 207 27.09 3.96 0.75
C CYS A 207 27.78 5.32 0.77
N GLU A 208 27.24 6.26 0.02
CA GLU A 208 27.81 7.60 -0.08
C GLU A 208 27.35 8.52 1.06
N LYS A 209 28.29 9.20 1.72
CA LYS A 209 28.04 10.22 2.75
C LYS A 209 27.08 9.74 3.87
N PRO A 210 27.35 8.58 4.54
CA PRO A 210 26.52 8.12 5.64
C PRO A 210 26.64 9.02 6.86
N ASN A 211 25.51 9.33 7.48
CA ASN A 211 25.44 9.84 8.84
C ASN A 211 24.78 8.75 9.71
N THR A 212 25.52 8.19 10.66
CA THR A 212 24.97 7.24 11.62
C THR A 212 25.37 7.66 13.02
N LEU A 213 24.37 7.97 13.84
CA LEU A 213 24.55 8.19 15.27
C LEU A 213 24.05 6.95 16.00
N GLY A 214 25.00 6.11 16.44
CA GLY A 214 24.74 4.83 17.07
C GLY A 214 25.59 3.70 16.46
N ARG A 215 25.16 2.45 16.64
CA ARG A 215 25.93 1.27 16.23
C ARG A 215 25.80 1.02 14.73
N ARG A 216 26.92 0.92 14.01
CA ARG A 216 26.95 0.50 12.60
C ARG A 216 27.78 -0.76 12.44
N GLU A 217 27.22 -1.76 11.76
CA GLU A 217 27.88 -3.01 11.39
C GLU A 217 27.68 -3.26 9.90
N ALA A 218 28.74 -3.66 9.21
CA ALA A 218 28.68 -4.02 7.80
C ALA A 218 29.54 -5.26 7.55
N VAL A 219 28.96 -6.27 6.89
CA VAL A 219 29.61 -7.55 6.56
C VAL A 219 29.53 -7.76 5.06
N GLY A 220 30.68 -7.91 4.39
CA GLY A 220 30.79 -8.04 2.93
C GLY A 220 31.59 -6.90 2.29
N PRO A 221 31.70 -6.87 0.95
CA PRO A 221 32.37 -5.78 0.25
C PRO A 221 31.59 -4.46 0.43
N ASN A 222 32.26 -3.46 0.99
CA ASN A 222 31.67 -2.16 1.29
C ASN A 222 32.49 -1.05 0.61
N VAL A 223 31.81 -0.12 -0.05
CA VAL A 223 32.35 1.10 -0.67
C VAL A 223 31.62 2.32 -0.12
#